data_AF-A0A7Y2GND6-F1
#
_entry.id   AF-A0A7Y2GND6-F1
#
_cell.length_a   1.000
_cell.length_b   1.000
_cell.length_c   1.000
_cell.angle_alpha   90.00
_cell.angle_beta   90.00
_cell.angle_gamma   90.00
#
_symmetry.space_group_name_H-M   'P 1'
#
loop_
_entity.id
_entity.type
_entity.pdbx_description
1 polymer ?
#
loop_
_entity_poly.entity_id
_entity_poly.type
_entity_poly.pdbx_seq_one_letter_code
_entity_poly.pdbx_strand_id
1 'polypeptide(L)'
;MEIDNNQLLRFTTAGSVDDGKSTLIGRLLYDSKSIFEDQLEDIQNTSQKKGYDGLDLALFTDGLRDEREQGITIDVAYRYFTTPKRKF
;
A
#
# COMPACT_ATOMS: atom_id res chain seq x y z
N MET A 1 7.76 -30.70 -0.24
CA MET A 1 7.26 -29.80 0.82
C MET A 1 5.86 -29.40 0.39
N GLU A 2 4.81 -29.97 0.99
CA GLU A 2 3.45 -29.52 0.72
C GLU A 2 3.30 -28.11 1.30
N ILE A 3 3.01 -27.12 0.45
CA ILE A 3 2.73 -25.76 0.89
C ILE A 3 1.27 -25.73 1.29
N ASP A 4 0.99 -25.62 2.59
CA ASP A 4 -0.36 -25.35 3.08
C ASP A 4 -0.80 -23.98 2.54
N ASN A 5 -1.84 -23.96 1.72
CA ASN A 5 -2.36 -22.74 1.09
C ASN A 5 -2.92 -21.74 2.13
N ASN A 6 -3.13 -22.16 3.37
CA ASN A 6 -3.58 -21.30 4.45
C ASN A 6 -2.43 -20.66 5.26
N GLN A 7 -1.17 -20.93 4.91
CA GLN A 7 0.00 -20.39 5.61
C GLN A 7 0.28 -18.93 5.21
N LEU A 8 0.37 -18.06 6.23
CA LEU A 8 0.71 -16.65 6.10
C LEU A 8 2.09 -16.46 5.44
N LEU A 9 2.15 -15.75 4.32
CA LEU A 9 3.41 -15.35 3.69
C LEU A 9 3.76 -13.91 4.04
N ARG A 10 4.81 -13.72 4.84
CA ARG A 10 5.36 -12.39 5.11
C ARG A 10 6.37 -12.04 4.02
N PHE A 11 6.24 -10.87 3.43
CA PHE A 11 7.25 -10.31 2.53
C PHE A 11 7.46 -8.82 2.84
N THR A 12 8.57 -8.28 2.35
CA THR A 12 8.90 -6.86 2.44
C THR A 12 9.44 -6.39 1.10
N THR A 13 9.20 -5.13 0.77
CA THR A 13 9.75 -4.46 -0.41
C THR A 13 10.94 -3.61 -0.01
N ALA A 14 12.07 -3.77 -0.70
CA ALA A 14 13.28 -2.97 -0.50
C ALA A 14 13.83 -2.51 -1.86
N GLY A 15 14.52 -1.36 -1.89
CA GLY A 15 14.97 -0.70 -3.11
C GLY A 15 15.26 0.79 -2.88
N SER A 16 15.75 1.48 -3.90
CA SER A 16 16.12 2.90 -3.87
C SER A 16 14.92 3.81 -3.62
N VAL A 17 15.18 5.06 -3.23
CA VAL A 17 14.18 6.14 -3.28
C VAL A 17 13.63 6.22 -4.72
N ASP A 18 12.32 6.45 -4.85
CA ASP A 18 11.57 6.52 -6.12
C ASP A 18 11.38 5.21 -6.92
N ASP A 19 11.82 4.06 -6.41
CA ASP A 19 11.55 2.75 -7.06
C ASP A 19 10.08 2.27 -6.95
N GLY A 20 9.16 3.11 -6.47
CA GLY A 20 7.72 2.79 -6.42
C GLY A 20 7.33 1.68 -5.44
N LYS A 21 8.16 1.40 -4.41
CA LYS A 21 7.91 0.35 -3.39
C LYS A 21 6.56 0.53 -2.69
N SER A 22 6.29 1.74 -2.20
CA SER A 22 5.06 2.10 -1.49
C SER A 22 3.86 2.05 -2.42
N THR A 23 4.02 2.48 -3.67
CA THR A 23 3.01 2.34 -4.73
C THR A 23 2.67 0.87 -5.01
N LEU A 24 3.66 -0.02 -5.05
CA LEU A 24 3.45 -1.46 -5.26
C LEU A 24 2.66 -2.08 -4.09
N ILE A 25 3.05 -1.79 -2.84
CA ILE A 25 2.31 -2.27 -1.67
C ILE A 25 0.88 -1.72 -1.69
N GLY A 26 0.70 -0.42 -1.93
CA GLY A 26 -0.61 0.21 -2.07
C GLY A 26 -1.47 -0.44 -3.15
N ARG A 27 -0.88 -0.83 -4.28
CA ARG A 27 -1.57 -1.54 -5.35
C ARG A 27 -2.03 -2.94 -4.94
N LEU A 28 -1.20 -3.69 -4.22
CA LEU A 28 -1.60 -5.02 -3.71
C LEU A 28 -2.76 -4.90 -2.71
N LEU A 29 -2.75 -3.88 -1.85
CA LEU A 29 -3.84 -3.61 -0.92
C LEU A 29 -5.14 -3.22 -1.65
N TYR A 30 -5.03 -2.37 -2.67
CA TYR A 30 -6.15 -1.97 -3.52
C TYR A 30 -6.76 -3.17 -4.26
N ASP A 31 -5.95 -3.96 -4.97
CA ASP A 31 -6.42 -5.07 -5.80
C ASP A 31 -6.96 -6.24 -4.95
N SER A 32 -6.46 -6.41 -3.72
CA SER A 32 -6.98 -7.39 -2.77
C SER A 32 -8.32 -7.01 -2.16
N LYS A 33 -8.84 -5.80 -2.46
CA LYS A 33 -10.05 -5.24 -1.81
C LYS A 33 -9.97 -5.25 -0.28
N SER A 34 -8.75 -5.15 0.25
CA SER A 34 -8.51 -5.13 1.70
C SER A 34 -8.65 -3.72 2.30
N ILE A 35 -9.01 -2.74 1.46
CA ILE A 35 -9.17 -1.33 1.80
C ILE A 35 -10.66 -0.98 1.82
N PHE A 36 -11.08 -0.23 2.83
CA PHE A 36 -12.46 0.26 2.95
C PHE A 36 -12.73 1.44 1.99
N GLU A 37 -13.99 1.60 1.57
CA GLU A 37 -14.39 2.61 0.58
C GLU A 37 -14.15 4.05 1.06
N ASP A 38 -14.28 4.32 2.36
CA ASP A 38 -13.97 5.61 2.98
C ASP A 38 -12.49 5.98 2.83
N GLN A 39 -11.59 5.02 3.05
CA GLN A 39 -10.14 5.22 2.87
C GLN A 39 -9.78 5.49 1.41
N LEU A 40 -10.49 4.83 0.48
CA LEU A 40 -10.33 5.09 -0.95
C LEU A 40 -10.73 6.51 -1.33
N GLU A 41 -11.88 6.98 -0.81
CA GLU A 41 -12.38 8.32 -1.05
C GLU A 41 -11.42 9.39 -0.49
N ASP A 42 -10.90 9.18 0.73
CA ASP A 42 -9.91 10.08 1.34
C ASP A 42 -8.64 10.22 0.51
N ILE A 43 -8.14 9.10 -0.03
CA ILE A 43 -6.94 9.10 -0.88
C ILE A 43 -7.24 9.73 -2.23
N GLN A 44 -8.41 9.48 -2.81
CA GLN A 44 -8.83 10.12 -4.07
C GLN A 44 -8.87 11.64 -3.91
N ASN A 45 -9.50 12.13 -2.84
CA ASN A 45 -9.57 13.56 -2.52
C ASN A 45 -8.17 14.15 -2.30
N THR A 46 -7.29 13.43 -1.60
CA THR A 46 -5.91 13.88 -1.34
C THR A 46 -5.08 13.91 -2.62
N SER A 47 -5.22 12.90 -3.48
CA SER A 47 -4.51 12.79 -4.76
C SER A 47 -4.91 13.92 -5.71
N GLN A 48 -6.21 14.22 -5.80
CA GLN A 48 -6.72 15.34 -6.58
C GLN A 48 -6.21 16.70 -6.06
N LYS A 49 -6.17 16.90 -4.74
CA LYS A 49 -5.61 18.13 -4.14
C LYS A 49 -4.12 18.32 -4.46
N LYS A 50 -3.38 17.22 -4.63
CA LYS A 50 -1.98 17.24 -5.06
C LYS A 50 -1.80 17.40 -6.59
N GLY A 51 -2.88 17.37 -7.37
CA GLY A 51 -2.86 17.53 -8.82
C GLY A 51 -2.54 16.25 -9.60
N TYR A 52 -2.67 15.06 -8.98
CA TYR A 52 -2.51 13.80 -9.68
C TYR A 52 -3.77 13.41 -10.45
N ASP A 53 -3.61 12.92 -11.68
CA ASP A 53 -4.69 12.45 -12.57
C ASP A 53 -5.25 11.07 -12.19
N GLY A 54 -4.93 10.58 -10.99
CA GLY A 54 -5.30 9.25 -10.50
C GLY A 54 -5.09 9.08 -9.00
N LEU A 55 -5.30 7.86 -8.52
CA LEU A 55 -5.07 7.50 -7.12
C LEU A 55 -3.57 7.36 -6.84
N ASP A 56 -3.06 8.15 -5.91
CA ASP A 56 -1.73 7.98 -5.34
C ASP A 56 -1.76 6.87 -4.29
N LEU A 57 -1.43 5.65 -4.73
CA LEU A 57 -1.51 4.44 -3.90
C LEU A 57 -0.45 4.41 -2.79
N ALA A 58 0.62 5.21 -2.87
CA ALA A 58 1.62 5.29 -1.80
C ALA A 58 1.01 5.85 -0.49
N LEU A 59 -0.07 6.65 -0.60
CA LEU A 59 -0.78 7.22 0.54
C LEU A 59 -1.43 6.17 1.46
N PHE A 60 -1.59 4.92 1.02
CA PHE A 60 -2.06 3.82 1.87
C PHE A 60 -1.04 3.40 2.93
N THR A 61 0.25 3.53 2.60
CA THR A 61 1.35 3.11 3.45
C THR A 61 1.99 4.28 4.19
N ASP A 62 1.91 5.50 3.64
CA ASP A 62 2.50 6.69 4.22
C ASP A 62 1.59 7.27 5.33
N GLY A 63 1.89 6.88 6.56
CA GLY A 63 1.11 7.22 7.75
C GLY A 63 1.48 8.58 8.35
N LEU A 64 2.72 9.03 8.15
CA LEU A 64 3.20 10.28 8.73
C LEU A 64 2.96 11.46 7.78
N ARG A 65 2.71 12.63 8.36
CA ARG A 65 2.58 13.87 7.58
C ARG A 65 3.88 14.20 6.83
N ASP A 66 5.03 14.01 7.48
CA ASP A 66 6.35 14.28 6.91
C ASP A 66 6.63 13.37 5.70
N GLU A 67 6.20 12.09 5.76
CA GLU A 67 6.27 11.17 4.62
C GLU A 67 5.50 11.73 3.42
N ARG A 68 4.29 12.22 3.65
CA ARG A 68 3.41 12.76 2.60
C ARG A 68 3.89 14.08 2.02
N GLU A 69 4.59 14.90 2.80
CA GLU A 69 5.16 16.18 2.37
C GLU A 69 6.44 15.96 1.57
N GLN A 70 7.28 15.00 1.96
CA GLN A 70 8.57 14.71 1.32
C GLN A 70 8.51 13.66 0.22
N GLY A 71 7.43 12.87 0.14
CA GLY A 71 7.28 11.78 -0.84
C GLY A 71 8.20 10.59 -0.55
N ILE A 72 8.56 10.37 0.72
CA ILE A 72 9.41 9.25 1.15
C ILE A 72 8.70 8.45 2.24
N THR A 73 9.10 7.19 2.40
CA THR A 73 8.66 6.35 3.53
C THR A 73 9.72 6.38 4.63
N ILE A 74 9.31 6.85 5.82
CA ILE A 74 10.14 7.04 7.02
C ILE A 74 9.93 5.88 7.99
N ASP A 75 8.69 5.41 8.15
CA ASP A 75 8.34 4.33 9.07
C ASP A 75 7.89 3.06 8.33
N VAL A 76 8.06 1.91 8.98
CA VAL A 76 7.68 0.61 8.45
C VAL A 76 6.21 0.33 8.76
N ALA A 77 5.34 0.47 7.77
CA ALA A 77 3.96 0.06 7.87
C ALA A 77 3.81 -1.47 7.69
N TYR A 78 3.21 -2.15 8.67
CA TYR A 78 2.80 -3.56 8.54
C TYR A 78 1.32 -3.65 8.19
N ARG A 79 0.98 -4.31 7.07
CA ARG A 79 -0.40 -4.50 6.61
C ARG A 79 -0.66 -5.96 6.27
N TYR A 80 -1.77 -6.49 6.77
CA TYR A 80 -2.26 -7.81 6.38
C TYR A 80 -3.19 -7.67 5.18
N PHE A 81 -3.08 -8.59 4.22
CA PHE A 81 -4.06 -8.69 3.13
C PHE A 81 -4.27 -10.14 2.71
N THR A 82 -5.37 -10.38 2.02
CA THR A 82 -5.70 -11.73 1.57
C THR A 82 -6.07 -11.74 0.10
N THR A 83 -5.72 -12.83 -0.57
CA THR A 83 -6.21 -13.16 -1.91
C THR A 83 -7.09 -14.40 -1.79
N PRO A 84 -7.85 -14.77 -2.84
CA PRO A 84 -8.61 -16.02 -2.82
C PRO A 84 -7.75 -17.29 -2.62
N LYS A 85 -6.43 -17.20 -2.84
CA LYS A 85 -5.52 -18.34 -2.80
C LYS A 85 -4.60 -18.37 -1.56
N ARG A 86 -4.30 -17.23 -0.94
CA ARG A 86 -3.31 -17.11 0.15
C ARG A 86 -3.44 -15.83 0.97
N LYS A 87 -3.00 -15.89 2.23
CA LYS A 87 -2.88 -14.77 3.18
C LYS A 87 -1.45 -14.22 3.20
N PHE A 88 -1.32 -12.90 3.31
CA PHE A 88 -0.05 -12.16 3.34
C PHE A 88 0.00 -11.19 4.53
#